data_AF-A0A1H0XF66-F1
#
_entry.id   AF-A0A1H0XF66-F1
#
_cell.length_a   1.000
_cell.length_b   1.000
_cell.length_c   1.000
_cell.angle_alpha   90.00
_cell.angle_beta   90.00
_cell.angle_gamma   90.00
#
_symmetry.space_group_name_H-M   'P 1'
#
loop_
_entity.id
_entity.type
_entity.pdbx_description
1 polymer ?
#
loop_
_entity_poly.entity_id
_entity_poly.type
_entity_poly.pdbx_seq_one_letter_code
_entity_poly.pdbx_strand_id
1 'polypeptide(L)' 'MKSDSSNKRTVTTSQAIKILEKNGVNVTEKEVEKILDLMYFLAKLIVNQEVNDLPDKTNTNSHRYENS' A
#
# COMPACT_ATOMS: atom_id res chain seq x y z
N MET A 1 19.64 10.77 11.89
CA MET A 1 18.21 10.38 11.72
C MET A 1 18.15 8.88 11.51
N LYS A 2 17.41 8.16 12.35
CA LYS A 2 17.18 6.72 12.16
C LYS A 2 16.17 6.58 11.03
N SER A 3 16.56 5.90 9.96
CA SER A 3 15.70 5.59 8.82
C SER A 3 14.52 4.76 9.30
N ASP A 4 13.31 5.29 9.16
CA ASP A 4 12.07 4.53 9.34
C ASP A 4 12.05 3.41 8.31
N SER A 5 12.54 2.23 8.69
CA SER A 5 12.38 1.01 7.91
C SER A 5 10.88 0.76 7.77
N SER A 6 10.33 1.06 6.60
CA SER A 6 8.93 0.76 6.28
C SER A 6 8.73 -0.73 6.51
N ASN A 7 8.10 -1.06 7.63
CA ASN A 7 7.84 -2.43 8.02
C ASN A 7 6.78 -2.93 7.04
N LYS A 8 7.23 -3.49 5.91
CA LYS A 8 6.37 -3.99 4.85
C LYS A 8 5.58 -5.17 5.42
N ARG A 9 4.39 -4.88 5.96
CA ARG A 9 3.52 -5.86 6.58
C ARG A 9 2.90 -6.70 5.46
N THR A 10 3.58 -7.76 5.07
CA THR A 10 3.03 -8.78 4.17
C THR A 10 2.33 -9.83 5.03
N VAL A 11 1.04 -10.05 4.76
CA VAL A 11 0.27 -11.15 5.38
C VAL A 11 0.40 -12.38 4.50
N THR A 12 0.80 -13.51 5.09
CA THR A 12 0.89 -14.81 4.38
C THR A 12 -0.45 -15.55 4.38
N THR A 13 -0.63 -16.48 3.44
CA THR A 13 -1.83 -17.33 3.35
C THR A 13 -2.10 -18.06 4.67
N SER A 14 -1.07 -18.64 5.30
CA SER A 14 -1.21 -19.33 6.59
C SER A 14 -1.67 -18.40 7.71
N GLN A 15 -1.20 -17.15 7.74
CA GLN A 15 -1.65 -16.17 8.72
C GLN A 15 -3.11 -15.78 8.48
N ALA A 16 -3.48 -15.57 7.22
CA ALA A 16 -4.85 -15.22 6.84
C ALA A 16 -5.84 -16.35 7.15
N ILE A 17 -5.47 -17.61 6.90
CA ILE A 17 -6.27 -18.78 7.29
C ILE A 17 -6.55 -18.75 8.80
N LYS A 18 -5.50 -18.62 9.64
CA LYS A 18 -5.67 -18.58 11.10
C LYS A 18 -6.57 -17.44 11.57
N ILE A 19 -6.46 -16.28 10.92
CA ILE A 19 -7.31 -15.12 11.23
C ILE A 19 -8.76 -15.42 10.86
N LEU A 20 -9.02 -15.95 9.67
CA LEU A 20 -10.37 -16.26 9.19
C LEU A 20 -11.02 -17.36 10.03
N GLU A 21 -10.29 -18.43 10.33
CA GLU A 21 -10.73 -19.53 11.20
C GLU A 21 -11.09 -19.03 12.61
N LYS A 22 -10.26 -18.16 13.20
CA LYS A 22 -10.54 -17.55 14.51
C LYS A 22 -11.85 -16.76 14.53
N ASN A 23 -12.27 -16.23 13.37
CA ASN A 23 -13.53 -15.51 13.22
C ASN A 23 -14.69 -16.41 12.75
N GLY A 24 -14.52 -17.74 12.78
CA GLY A 24 -15.55 -18.70 12.41
C GLY A 24 -15.72 -18.91 10.90
N VAL A 25 -14.79 -18.39 10.09
CA VAL A 25 -14.81 -18.54 8.64
C VAL A 25 -13.87 -19.68 8.26
N ASN A 26 -14.44 -20.84 7.92
CA ASN A 26 -13.67 -21.98 7.44
C ASN A 26 -13.41 -21.83 5.93
N VAL A 27 -12.14 -21.82 5.54
CA VAL A 27 -11.69 -21.54 4.17
C VAL A 27 -10.52 -22.43 3.82
N THR A 28 -10.48 -22.85 2.56
CA THR A 28 -9.34 -23.59 2.00
C THR A 28 -8.20 -22.63 1.66
N GLU A 29 -6.99 -23.18 1.53
CA GLU A 29 -5.80 -22.41 1.14
C GLU A 29 -6.01 -21.64 -0.18
N LYS A 30 -6.60 -22.30 -1.18
CA LYS A 30 -6.91 -21.70 -2.49
C LYS A 30 -7.92 -20.55 -2.42
N GLU A 31 -8.85 -20.59 -1.46
CA GLU A 31 -9.81 -19.50 -1.26
C GLU A 31 -9.13 -18.31 -0.60
N VAL A 32 -8.25 -18.56 0.37
CA VAL A 32 -7.48 -17.50 1.03
C VAL A 32 -6.51 -16.82 0.08
N GLU A 33 -5.87 -17.56 -0.83
CA GLU A 33 -5.04 -16.96 -1.89
C GLU A 33 -5.83 -15.94 -2.72
N LYS A 34 -7.04 -16.31 -3.17
CA LYS A 34 -7.91 -15.40 -3.95
C LYS A 34 -8.34 -14.17 -3.14
N ILE A 35 -8.63 -14.35 -1.84
CA ILE A 35 -8.99 -13.25 -0.94
C ILE A 35 -7.81 -12.29 -0.79
N LEU A 36 -6.60 -12.81 -0.54
CA LEU A 36 -5.40 -12.00 -0.40
C LEU A 36 -5.07 -11.25 -1.70
N ASP A 37 -5.17 -11.90 -2.85
CA ASP A 37 -4.95 -11.28 -4.15
C ASP A 37 -5.90 -10.10 -4.38
N LEU A 38 -7.19 -10.27 -4.05
CA LEU A 38 -8.17 -9.19 -4.14
C LEU A 38 -7.83 -8.04 -3.17
N MET A 39 -7.46 -8.34 -1.93
CA MET A 39 -7.09 -7.33 -0.94
C MET A 39 -5.87 -6.52 -1.37
N TYR A 40 -4.83 -7.17 -1.90
CA TYR A 40 -3.64 -6.50 -2.41
C TYR A 40 -3.92 -5.68 -3.66
N PHE A 41 -4.78 -6.18 -4.56
CA PHE A 41 -5.24 -5.44 -5.72
C PHE A 41 -5.96 -4.15 -5.31
N LEU A 42 -6.91 -4.23 -4.38
CA LEU A 42 -7.62 -3.06 -3.85
C LEU A 42 -6.68 -2.07 -3.16
N ALA A 43 -5.76 -2.57 -2.32
CA ALA A 43 -4.77 -1.71 -1.67
C ALA A 43 -3.92 -0.96 -2.69
N LYS A 44 -3.48 -1.63 -3.76
CA LYS A 44 -2.72 -1.01 -4.84
C LYS A 44 -3.55 0.05 -5.58
N LEU A 45 -4.83 -0.20 -5.82
CA LEU A 45 -5.72 0.79 -6.45
C LEU A 45 -5.86 2.06 -5.61
N ILE A 46 -6.07 1.93 -4.30
CA ILE A 46 -6.22 3.08 -3.38
C ILE A 46 -4.91 3.89 -3.33
N VAL A 47 -3.77 3.23 -3.16
CA VAL A 47 -2.46 3.90 -3.13
C VAL A 47 -2.19 4.63 -4.45
N ASN A 48 -2.53 4.02 -5.59
CA ASN A 48 -2.37 4.67 -6.89
C ASN A 48 -3.27 5.90 -7.06
N GLN A 49 -4.44 5.96 -6.42
CA GLN A 49 -5.29 7.16 -6.45
C GLN A 49 -4.70 8.27 -5.57
N GLU A 50 -4.26 7.95 -4.34
CA GLU A 50 -3.69 8.97 -3.44
C GLU A 50 -2.34 9.55 -3.90
N VAL A 51 -1.52 8.77 -4.61
CA VAL A 51 -0.18 9.24 -5.05
C VAL A 51 -0.25 10.11 -6.32
N ASN A 52 -1.28 9.98 -7.15
CA ASN A 52 -1.40 10.75 -8.39
C ASN A 52 -2.03 12.15 -8.21
N ASP A 53 -2.60 12.45 -7.05
CA ASP A 53 -3.18 13.76 -6.73
C ASP A 53 -2.19 14.71 -6.01
N LEU A 54 -0.95 14.27 -5.77
CA LEU A 54 0.10 15.14 -5.22
C LEU A 54 0.74 15.94 -6.36
N PRO A 55 0.66 17.30 -6.36
CA PRO A 55 1.38 18.09 -7.34
C PRO A 55 2.87 17.86 -7.16
N ASP A 56 3.55 17.55 -8.25
CA ASP A 56 5.00 17.40 -8.33
C ASP A 56 5.68 18.65 -7.75
N LYS A 57 6.22 18.54 -6.53
CA LYS A 57 7.01 19.61 -5.89
C LYS A 57 8.47 19.60 -6.38
N THR A 58 8.71 19.32 -7.66
CA THR A 58 10.03 19.46 -8.28
C THR A 58 10.07 20.49 -9.41
N ASN A 59 9.43 21.65 -9.22
CA ASN A 59 9.91 22.87 -9.88
C ASN A 59 9.69 24.12 -9.04
N THR A 60 10.66 24.45 -8.19
CA THR A 60 10.91 25.84 -7.78
C THR A 60 12.40 26.10 -7.81
N ASN A 61 12.97 26.24 -9.01
CA ASN A 61 14.24 26.93 -9.23
C ASN A 61 14.32 27.39 -10.69
N SER A 62 13.62 28.48 -11.02
CA SER A 62 14.18 29.55 -11.87
C SER A 62 13.16 30.67 -12.00
N HIS A 63 13.27 31.69 -11.15
CA HIS A 63 13.06 33.11 -11.50
C HIS A 63 13.60 33.94 -10.35
N ARG A 64 14.94 33.98 -10.31
CA ARG A 64 15.69 34.96 -9.54
C ARG A 64 15.62 36.26 -10.33
N TYR A 65 15.09 37.28 -9.68
CA TYR A 65 14.98 38.67 -10.14
C TYR A 65 16.28 39.18 -10.76
N GLU A 66 16.19 39.70 -11.99
CA GLU A 66 16.99 40.83 -12.44
C GLU A 66 16.03 41.82 -13.11
N ASN A 67 15.57 42.79 -12.32
CA ASN A 67 15.02 44.07 -12.78
C ASN A 67 15.02 45.01 -11.58
N SER A 68 16.11 45.78 -11.42
CA SER A 68 16.15 47.16 -10.91
C SER A 68 17.56 47.70 -11.10
#